data_AF-A0A068SFW0-F1
#
_entry.id   AF-A0A068SFW0-F1
#
_cell.length_a   1.000
_cell.length_b   1.000
_cell.length_c   1.000
_cell.angle_alpha   90.00
_cell.angle_beta   90.00
_cell.angle_gamma   90.00
#
_symmetry.space_group_name_H-M   'P 1'
#
loop_
_entity.id
_entity.type
_entity.pdbx_description
1 polymer ?
#
loop_
_entity_poly.entity_id
_entity_poly.type
_entity_poly.pdbx_seq_one_letter_code
_entity_poly.pdbx_strand_id
1 'polypeptide(L)'
;MLATYSKNKQTLYKGYNHKRLPITLDENSNEWFINFECSQIAADTYGLPIAIYGRQSYLFLPCNITPSQARSLNPIVLLYVGGKGNDDGNHIVWVKIKKGAIIKWPSMDPFRKAIVTKDVTTDPWYIVFPDVFHHTVDPGVGSSRSVPKTPADSYYISSEESDTEEVLDWTTSS
;
A
#
# COMPACT_ATOMS: atom_id res chain seq x y z
N MET A 1 -16.74 -3.16 11.24
CA MET A 1 -15.40 -2.62 11.56
C MET A 1 -15.10 -2.61 13.06
N LEU A 2 -15.95 -2.03 13.93
CA LEU A 2 -15.71 -2.00 15.39
C LEU A 2 -15.45 -3.38 16.01
N ALA A 3 -16.26 -4.39 15.67
CA ALA A 3 -16.05 -5.76 16.15
C ALA A 3 -14.67 -6.33 15.74
N THR A 4 -14.27 -6.14 14.47
CA THR A 4 -12.95 -6.54 13.95
C THR A 4 -11.82 -5.84 14.70
N TYR A 5 -11.94 -4.53 14.91
CA TYR A 5 -10.97 -3.74 15.67
C TYR A 5 -10.85 -4.24 17.11
N SER A 6 -11.97 -4.36 17.83
CA SER A 6 -11.99 -4.80 19.23
C SER A 6 -11.36 -6.17 19.44
N LYS A 7 -11.56 -7.10 18.50
CA LYS A 7 -10.95 -8.44 18.53
C LYS A 7 -9.42 -8.42 18.35
N ASN A 8 -8.91 -7.51 17.52
CA ASN A 8 -7.52 -7.55 17.03
C ASN A 8 -6.62 -6.40 17.52
N LYS A 9 -7.15 -5.46 18.31
CA LYS A 9 -6.43 -4.25 18.77
C LYS A 9 -5.12 -4.54 19.51
N GLN A 10 -5.05 -5.64 20.25
CA GLN A 10 -3.85 -6.04 21.01
C GLN A 10 -2.86 -6.90 20.22
N THR A 11 -3.23 -7.35 19.02
CA THR A 11 -2.42 -8.25 18.20
C THR A 11 -2.03 -7.56 16.89
N LEU A 12 -2.90 -7.60 15.88
CA LEU A 12 -2.63 -7.13 14.53
C LEU A 12 -2.43 -5.62 14.47
N TYR A 13 -3.20 -4.88 15.27
CA TYR A 13 -3.18 -3.43 15.20
C TYR A 13 -2.21 -2.80 16.19
N LYS A 14 -1.52 -3.56 17.03
CA LYS A 14 -0.70 -3.04 18.13
C LYS A 14 0.28 -1.91 17.72
N GLY A 15 0.83 -1.94 16.50
CA GLY A 15 1.74 -0.92 15.98
C GLY A 15 1.12 0.41 15.54
N TYR A 16 -0.22 0.48 15.41
CA TYR A 16 -0.94 1.67 14.98
C TYR A 16 -1.24 2.64 16.14
N ASN A 17 -1.58 3.90 15.85
CA ASN A 17 -1.91 4.90 16.87
C ASN A 17 -3.37 4.78 17.35
N HIS A 18 -3.57 4.17 18.52
CA HIS A 18 -4.91 3.77 19.01
C HIS A 18 -5.72 4.85 19.72
N LYS A 19 -5.17 6.04 19.98
CA LYS A 19 -5.81 6.97 20.93
C LYS A 19 -7.20 7.45 20.48
N ARG A 20 -7.43 7.56 19.17
CA ARG A 20 -8.67 8.10 18.59
C ARG A 20 -9.63 7.05 18.02
N LEU A 21 -9.12 5.87 17.70
CA LEU A 21 -9.89 4.78 17.09
C LEU A 21 -11.14 4.37 17.91
N PRO A 22 -11.06 4.16 19.24
CA PRO A 22 -12.23 3.77 20.04
C PRO A 22 -13.32 4.83 20.05
N ILE A 23 -12.93 6.11 20.18
CA ILE A 23 -13.87 7.24 20.21
C ILE A 23 -14.61 7.35 18.88
N THR A 24 -13.93 7.06 17.77
CA THR A 24 -14.53 7.30 16.46
C THR A 24 -15.24 6.08 15.86
N LEU A 25 -14.96 4.89 16.38
CA LEU A 25 -15.74 3.70 16.06
C LEU A 25 -16.96 3.54 16.98
N ASP A 26 -17.15 4.43 17.95
CA ASP A 26 -18.36 4.53 18.76
C ASP A 26 -19.53 5.02 17.89
N GLU A 27 -20.64 4.30 17.94
CA GLU A 27 -21.86 4.60 17.18
C GLU A 27 -22.52 5.94 17.58
N ASN A 28 -22.21 6.45 18.77
CA ASN A 28 -22.69 7.74 19.27
C ASN A 28 -21.75 8.90 18.97
N SER A 29 -20.61 8.63 18.34
CA SER A 29 -19.63 9.65 18.01
C SER A 29 -20.00 10.38 16.73
N ASN A 30 -19.94 11.71 16.79
CA ASN A 30 -20.03 12.57 15.61
C ASN A 30 -18.64 12.92 15.04
N GLU A 31 -17.56 12.33 15.56
CA GLU A 31 -16.23 12.58 15.04
C GLU A 31 -16.05 11.90 13.68
N TRP A 32 -15.54 12.67 12.72
CA TRP A 32 -15.04 12.14 11.46
C TRP A 32 -13.53 12.06 11.58
N PHE A 33 -12.98 10.87 11.40
CA PHE A 33 -11.53 10.66 11.43
C PHE A 33 -11.07 9.93 10.19
N ILE A 34 -9.92 10.36 9.70
CA ILE A 34 -9.28 9.79 8.54
C ILE A 34 -7.85 9.50 8.92
N ASN A 35 -7.64 8.34 9.53
CA ASN A 35 -6.32 7.83 9.80
C ASN A 35 -6.05 6.58 8.98
N PHE A 36 -4.77 6.35 8.68
CA PHE A 36 -4.35 5.24 7.84
C PHE A 36 -4.70 3.85 8.44
N GLU A 37 -4.74 3.71 9.78
CA GLU A 37 -5.21 2.49 10.46
C GLU A 37 -6.62 2.04 10.06
N CYS A 38 -7.51 2.97 9.71
CA CYS A 38 -8.89 2.65 9.32
C CYS A 38 -8.93 1.80 8.07
N SER A 39 -7.98 2.01 7.17
CA SER A 39 -7.81 1.29 5.91
C SER A 39 -7.46 -0.17 6.16
N GLN A 40 -6.58 -0.45 7.13
CA GLN A 40 -6.24 -1.82 7.49
C GLN A 40 -7.44 -2.53 8.15
N ILE A 41 -8.15 -1.85 9.05
CA ILE A 41 -9.37 -2.39 9.67
C ILE A 41 -10.45 -2.65 8.61
N ALA A 42 -10.58 -1.78 7.61
CA ALA A 42 -11.48 -1.96 6.49
C ALA A 42 -11.07 -3.18 5.64
N ALA A 43 -9.79 -3.31 5.30
CA ALA A 43 -9.27 -4.46 4.54
C ALA A 43 -9.60 -5.79 5.25
N ASP A 44 -9.35 -5.86 6.56
CA ASP A 44 -9.68 -7.04 7.37
C ASP A 44 -11.18 -7.29 7.50
N THR A 45 -11.99 -6.23 7.60
CA THR A 45 -13.45 -6.34 7.78
C THR A 45 -14.12 -6.82 6.49
N TYR A 46 -13.71 -6.27 5.35
CA TYR A 46 -14.32 -6.60 4.05
C TYR A 46 -13.65 -7.77 3.35
N GLY A 47 -12.49 -8.23 3.85
CA GLY A 47 -11.76 -9.38 3.31
C GLY A 47 -11.24 -9.13 1.89
N LEU A 48 -10.76 -7.92 1.62
CA LEU A 48 -10.18 -7.53 0.33
C LEU A 48 -9.14 -6.40 0.52
N PRO A 49 -8.21 -6.21 -0.44
CA PRO A 49 -7.22 -5.14 -0.37
C PRO A 49 -7.82 -3.72 -0.42
N ILE A 50 -7.19 -2.77 0.29
CA ILE A 50 -7.52 -1.34 0.23
C ILE A 50 -6.27 -0.57 -0.15
N ALA A 51 -6.34 0.22 -1.22
CA ALA A 51 -5.27 1.13 -1.62
C ALA A 51 -5.69 2.57 -1.34
N ILE A 52 -4.89 3.32 -0.59
CA ILE A 52 -5.07 4.75 -0.38
C ILE A 52 -3.96 5.51 -1.09
N TYR A 53 -4.35 6.48 -1.90
CA TYR A 53 -3.48 7.47 -2.53
C TYR A 53 -3.61 8.81 -1.83
N GLY A 54 -2.53 9.58 -1.75
CA GLY A 54 -2.51 10.88 -1.06
C GLY A 54 -1.09 11.40 -0.92
N ARG A 55 -0.80 12.12 0.18
CA ARG A 55 0.58 12.54 0.51
C ARG A 55 1.53 11.35 0.60
N GLN A 56 1.05 10.24 1.14
CA GLN A 56 1.68 8.93 1.10
C GLN A 56 0.67 7.93 0.55
N SER A 57 1.16 6.96 -0.23
CA SER A 57 0.31 5.96 -0.89
C SER A 57 0.61 4.58 -0.34
N TYR A 58 -0.41 3.93 0.23
CA TYR A 58 -0.27 2.65 0.92
C TYR A 58 -1.29 1.62 0.44
N LEU A 59 -0.86 0.36 0.39
CA LEU A 59 -1.68 -0.81 0.18
C LEU A 59 -1.82 -1.58 1.50
N PHE A 60 -3.07 -1.75 1.91
CA PHE A 60 -3.47 -2.51 3.08
C PHE A 60 -4.06 -3.83 2.61
N LEU A 61 -3.39 -4.92 3.00
CA LEU A 61 -3.79 -6.27 2.68
C LEU A 61 -4.45 -6.89 3.91
N PRO A 62 -5.51 -7.69 3.76
CA PRO A 62 -6.08 -8.42 4.89
C PRO A 62 -5.00 -9.21 5.64
N CYS A 63 -4.98 -9.09 6.96
CA CYS A 63 -4.03 -9.77 7.84
C CYS A 63 -4.59 -11.10 8.35
N ASN A 64 -5.91 -11.27 8.38
CA ASN A 64 -6.58 -12.43 8.97
C ASN A 64 -6.90 -13.56 7.98
N ILE A 65 -6.70 -13.32 6.69
CA ILE A 65 -7.10 -14.25 5.64
C ILE A 65 -5.98 -14.35 4.59
N THR A 66 -5.96 -15.46 3.87
CA THR A 66 -5.06 -15.67 2.73
C THR A 66 -5.67 -15.05 1.45
N PRO A 67 -4.87 -14.84 0.39
CA PRO A 67 -5.38 -14.42 -0.92
C PRO A 67 -6.51 -15.29 -1.46
N SER A 68 -6.42 -16.62 -1.26
CA SER A 68 -7.44 -17.58 -1.70
C SER A 68 -8.78 -17.45 -0.97
N GLN A 69 -8.79 -16.85 0.22
CA GLN A 69 -9.98 -16.59 1.02
C GLN A 69 -10.55 -15.19 0.78
N ALA A 70 -9.81 -14.33 0.08
CA ALA A 70 -10.21 -12.96 -0.17
C ALA A 70 -11.38 -12.91 -1.16
N ARG A 71 -12.30 -11.95 -0.94
CA ARG A 71 -13.42 -11.72 -1.86
C ARG A 71 -12.96 -11.26 -3.24
N SER A 72 -11.80 -10.60 -3.29
CA SER A 72 -11.19 -10.05 -4.49
C SER A 72 -9.71 -9.83 -4.22
N LEU A 73 -8.87 -10.03 -5.23
CA LEU A 73 -7.47 -9.60 -5.22
C LEU A 73 -7.32 -8.13 -5.66
N ASN A 74 -8.31 -7.59 -6.36
CA ASN A 74 -8.32 -6.17 -6.76
C ASN A 74 -8.65 -5.28 -5.56
N PRO A 75 -7.91 -4.18 -5.35
CA PRO A 75 -8.14 -3.28 -4.22
C PRO A 75 -9.34 -2.36 -4.46
N ILE A 76 -10.00 -1.96 -3.39
CA ILE A 76 -10.75 -0.70 -3.40
C ILE A 76 -9.73 0.43 -3.38
N VAL A 77 -9.83 1.32 -4.36
CA VAL A 77 -8.91 2.46 -4.49
C VAL A 77 -9.58 3.72 -3.96
N LEU A 78 -8.89 4.35 -3.03
CA LEU A 78 -9.32 5.53 -2.31
C LEU A 78 -8.29 6.63 -2.51
N LEU A 79 -8.74 7.88 -2.57
CA LEU A 79 -7.89 9.06 -2.62
C LEU A 79 -8.18 9.93 -1.40
N TYR A 80 -7.14 10.17 -0.62
CA TYR A 80 -7.11 11.18 0.42
C TYR A 80 -6.92 12.55 -0.23
N VAL A 81 -7.94 13.38 -0.10
CA VAL A 81 -7.93 14.77 -0.50
C VAL A 81 -7.76 15.59 0.77
N GLY A 82 -6.54 16.11 0.94
CA GLY A 82 -6.20 16.98 2.06
C GLY A 82 -5.89 18.38 1.55
N GLY A 83 -6.38 19.38 2.28
CA GLY A 83 -6.16 20.78 1.98
C GLY A 83 -4.71 21.23 1.92
N LYS A 84 -4.45 22.25 1.09
CA LYS A 84 -3.28 23.12 1.26
C LYS A 84 -3.65 24.25 2.23
N GLY A 85 -3.58 23.97 3.53
CA GLY A 85 -3.93 24.92 4.58
C GLY A 85 -5.07 24.42 5.47
N ASN A 86 -5.50 25.26 6.42
CA ASN A 86 -6.52 24.92 7.41
C ASN A 86 -7.96 24.90 6.86
N ASP A 87 -8.19 25.32 5.62
CA ASP A 87 -9.56 25.61 5.12
C ASP A 87 -10.14 24.58 4.14
N ASP A 88 -9.33 23.66 3.63
CA ASP A 88 -9.79 22.58 2.75
C ASP A 88 -9.94 21.29 3.58
N GLY A 89 -11.19 20.94 3.89
CA GLY A 89 -11.53 19.79 4.73
C GLY A 89 -10.89 18.49 4.26
N ASN A 90 -10.34 17.71 5.19
CA ASN A 90 -9.79 16.39 4.90
C ASN A 90 -10.91 15.40 4.59
N HIS A 91 -10.87 14.78 3.41
CA HIS A 91 -11.87 13.79 3.01
C HIS A 91 -11.25 12.65 2.19
N ILE A 92 -11.94 11.50 2.16
CA ILE A 92 -11.61 10.37 1.30
C ILE A 92 -12.66 10.28 0.20
N VAL A 93 -12.21 10.15 -1.04
CA VAL A 93 -13.06 9.82 -2.17
C VAL A 93 -12.73 8.44 -2.69
N TRP A 94 -13.76 7.71 -3.13
CA TRP A 94 -13.58 6.48 -3.88
C TRP A 94 -13.17 6.81 -5.32
N VAL A 95 -12.16 6.11 -5.83
CA VAL A 95 -11.64 6.32 -7.17
C VAL A 95 -11.83 5.06 -8.02
N LYS A 96 -12.43 5.27 -9.19
CA LYS A 96 -12.48 4.25 -10.23
C LYS A 96 -11.30 4.46 -11.18
N ILE A 97 -10.42 3.47 -11.29
CA ILE A 97 -9.30 3.51 -12.23
C ILE A 97 -9.82 3.24 -13.64
N LYS A 98 -9.48 4.11 -14.58
CA LYS A 98 -9.76 3.90 -16.01
C LYS A 98 -8.85 2.80 -16.55
N LYS A 99 -9.38 1.92 -17.40
CA LYS A 99 -8.58 0.91 -18.10
C LYS A 99 -7.40 1.57 -18.83
N GLY A 100 -6.19 1.01 -18.65
CA GLY A 100 -4.96 1.52 -19.26
C GLY A 100 -4.34 2.74 -18.57
N ALA A 101 -4.90 3.19 -17.44
CA ALA A 101 -4.27 4.24 -16.65
C ALA A 101 -2.95 3.74 -16.06
N ILE A 102 -1.91 4.56 -16.17
CA ILE A 102 -0.64 4.32 -15.47
C ILE A 102 -0.79 4.92 -14.08
N ILE A 103 -0.79 4.06 -13.07
CA ILE A 103 -0.81 4.46 -11.66
C ILE A 103 0.50 4.07 -11.00
N LYS A 104 1.03 4.96 -10.17
CA LYS A 104 2.16 4.62 -9.31
C LYS A 104 1.71 3.55 -8.32
N TRP A 105 2.56 2.55 -8.10
CA TRP A 105 2.26 1.52 -7.11
C TRP A 105 2.37 2.10 -5.69
N PRO A 106 1.36 1.84 -4.83
CA PRO A 106 1.47 2.19 -3.43
C PRO A 106 2.49 1.29 -2.73
N SER A 107 3.11 1.80 -1.68
CA SER A 107 3.94 0.98 -0.79
C SER A 107 3.06 0.04 0.04
N MET A 108 3.58 -1.10 0.48
CA MET A 108 2.84 -1.90 1.49
C MET A 108 2.70 -1.13 2.79
N ASP A 109 1.64 -1.44 3.55
CA ASP A 109 1.47 -0.98 4.92
C ASP A 109 2.78 -1.15 5.73
N PRO A 110 3.38 -0.06 6.23
CA PRO A 110 4.64 -0.13 6.98
C PRO A 110 4.50 -0.87 8.32
N PHE A 111 3.28 -1.01 8.83
CA PHE A 111 3.01 -1.71 10.09
C PHE A 111 2.69 -3.19 9.90
N ARG A 112 2.64 -3.68 8.66
CA ARG A 112 2.42 -5.09 8.36
C ARG A 112 3.56 -5.90 8.95
N LYS A 113 3.23 -6.96 9.71
CA LYS A 113 4.21 -7.76 10.46
C LYS A 113 5.42 -8.15 9.62
N ALA A 114 5.19 -8.67 8.41
CA ALA A 114 6.24 -9.10 7.50
C ALA A 114 7.17 -7.97 7.03
N ILE A 115 6.65 -6.75 6.90
CA ILE A 115 7.47 -5.54 6.63
C ILE A 115 8.29 -5.17 7.86
N VAL A 116 7.67 -5.15 9.04
CA VAL A 116 8.33 -4.81 10.31
C VAL A 116 9.44 -5.80 10.66
N THR A 117 9.19 -7.10 10.49
CA THR A 117 10.16 -8.17 10.78
C THR A 117 11.15 -8.40 9.64
N LYS A 118 10.98 -7.71 8.50
CA LYS A 118 11.76 -7.90 7.27
C LYS A 118 11.77 -9.35 6.75
N ASP A 119 10.70 -10.09 7.02
CA ASP A 119 10.52 -11.47 6.58
C ASP A 119 9.23 -11.58 5.77
N VAL A 120 9.32 -11.09 4.54
CA VAL A 120 8.21 -11.05 3.57
C VAL A 120 7.76 -12.44 3.11
N THR A 121 8.57 -13.47 3.29
CA THR A 121 8.25 -14.84 2.85
C THR A 121 7.17 -15.50 3.69
N THR A 122 7.02 -15.05 4.94
CA THR A 122 5.97 -15.54 5.85
C THR A 122 4.59 -14.95 5.57
N ASP A 123 4.52 -13.99 4.65
CA ASP A 123 3.28 -13.33 4.28
C ASP A 123 2.64 -13.99 3.06
N PRO A 124 1.47 -14.63 3.20
CA PRO A 124 0.81 -15.29 2.07
C PRO A 124 0.41 -14.32 0.96
N TRP A 125 0.31 -13.02 1.26
CA TRP A 125 0.00 -11.99 0.27
C TRP A 125 1.21 -11.54 -0.54
N TYR A 126 2.44 -11.83 -0.12
CA TYR A 126 3.64 -11.39 -0.81
C TYR A 126 3.73 -11.95 -2.24
N ILE A 127 3.33 -13.20 -2.43
CA ILE A 127 3.39 -13.91 -3.73
C ILE A 127 2.47 -13.24 -4.76
N VAL A 128 1.30 -12.78 -4.32
CA VAL A 128 0.27 -12.19 -5.19
C VAL A 128 0.29 -10.67 -5.18
N PHE A 129 1.23 -10.04 -4.47
CA PHE A 129 1.36 -8.59 -4.40
C PHE A 129 1.45 -7.97 -5.81
N PRO A 130 2.19 -8.57 -6.77
CA PRO A 130 2.19 -8.08 -8.13
C PRO A 130 0.78 -8.09 -8.76
N ASP A 131 0.00 -9.12 -8.47
CA ASP A 131 -1.28 -9.39 -9.14
C ASP A 131 -2.40 -8.44 -8.67
N VAL A 132 -2.26 -7.84 -7.48
CA VAL A 132 -3.25 -6.91 -6.90
C VAL A 132 -3.57 -5.75 -7.85
N PHE A 133 -2.60 -5.28 -8.65
CA PHE A 133 -2.80 -4.21 -9.63
C PHE A 133 -2.70 -4.66 -11.10
N HIS A 134 -2.32 -5.91 -11.39
CA HIS A 134 -2.14 -6.39 -12.77
C HIS A 134 -3.42 -6.35 -13.61
N HIS A 135 -4.60 -6.42 -13.01
CA HIS A 135 -5.87 -6.29 -13.76
C HIS A 135 -6.31 -4.84 -14.01
N THR A 136 -5.65 -3.86 -13.40
CA THR A 136 -5.97 -2.43 -13.54
C THR A 136 -5.06 -1.70 -14.54
N VAL A 137 -3.85 -2.21 -14.76
CA VAL A 137 -2.85 -1.64 -15.66
C VAL A 137 -2.76 -2.55 -16.89
N ASP A 138 -2.90 -1.97 -18.09
CA ASP A 138 -2.77 -2.73 -19.33
C ASP A 138 -1.32 -3.27 -19.45
N PRO A 139 -1.11 -4.59 -19.63
CA PRO A 139 0.23 -5.17 -19.72
C PRO A 139 1.07 -4.62 -20.89
N GLY A 140 0.46 -3.87 -21.83
CA GLY A 140 1.13 -3.25 -22.97
C GLY A 140 1.91 -1.95 -22.66
N VAL A 141 1.79 -1.38 -21.46
CA VAL A 141 2.55 -0.17 -21.08
C VAL A 141 3.62 -0.59 -20.06
N GLY A 142 4.87 -0.65 -20.52
CA GLY A 142 6.01 -1.13 -19.76
C GLY A 142 6.10 -0.52 -18.36
N SER A 143 5.68 -1.28 -17.36
CA SER A 143 6.05 -1.04 -15.98
C SER A 143 7.51 -1.45 -15.85
N SER A 144 8.42 -0.48 -15.74
CA SER A 144 9.83 -0.72 -15.43
C SER A 144 9.90 -1.48 -14.10
N ARG A 145 10.08 -2.78 -14.26
CA ARG A 145 9.94 -3.81 -13.25
C ARG A 145 11.18 -3.80 -12.36
N SER A 146 11.11 -3.22 -11.17
CA SER A 146 12.06 -3.50 -10.09
C SER A 146 11.37 -4.35 -9.03
N VAL A 147 11.26 -5.66 -9.31
CA VAL A 147 10.99 -6.64 -8.24
C VAL A 147 12.19 -6.59 -7.28
N PRO A 148 12.00 -6.48 -5.96
CA PRO A 148 13.09 -6.68 -5.02
C PRO A 148 13.62 -8.10 -5.22
N LYS A 149 14.84 -8.23 -5.76
CA LYS A 149 15.51 -9.52 -5.88
C LYS A 149 15.73 -10.05 -4.47
N THR A 150 15.25 -11.26 -4.20
CA THR A 150 15.58 -12.00 -2.98
C THR A 150 17.10 -12.19 -2.86
N PRO A 151 17.68 -12.24 -1.65
CA PRO A 151 19.14 -12.23 -1.45
C PRO A 151 19.87 -13.53 -1.88
N ALA A 152 19.21 -14.47 -2.53
CA ALA A 152 19.76 -15.81 -2.78
C ALA A 152 20.49 -15.96 -4.13
N ASP A 153 20.31 -15.04 -5.08
CA ASP A 153 20.83 -15.20 -6.43
C ASP A 153 21.74 -14.03 -6.85
N SER A 154 23.00 -14.07 -6.43
CA SER A 154 24.12 -13.58 -7.25
C SER A 154 25.48 -13.95 -6.62
N TYR A 155 25.94 -15.18 -6.88
CA TYR A 155 27.37 -15.45 -7.02
C TYR A 155 27.69 -15.52 -8.53
N TYR A 156 28.90 -15.07 -8.88
CA TYR A 156 29.48 -14.82 -10.21
C TYR A 156 29.24 -13.43 -10.81
N ILE A 157 30.22 -12.55 -10.57
CA ILE A 157 30.73 -11.65 -11.61
C ILE A 157 32.16 -12.13 -11.87
N SER A 158 32.37 -12.87 -12.97
CA SER A 158 33.69 -12.94 -13.58
C SER A 158 33.84 -11.72 -14.51
N SER A 159 35.03 -11.15 -14.43
CA SER A 159 35.57 -10.01 -15.13
C SER A 159 35.33 -10.06 -16.65
N GLU A 160 34.96 -8.93 -17.22
CA GLU A 160 35.59 -8.41 -18.45
C GLU A 160 35.34 -6.89 -18.51
N GLU A 161 36.44 -6.16 -18.64
CA GLU A 161 36.53 -4.70 -18.75
C GLU A 161 35.90 -4.22 -20.06
N SER A 162 35.17 -3.11 -20.03
CA SER A 162 35.27 -2.13 -21.12
C SER A 162 34.91 -0.74 -20.61
N ASP A 163 35.93 0.11 -20.59
CA ASP A 163 35.86 1.55 -20.40
C ASP A 163 34.83 2.22 -21.30
N THR A 164 34.14 3.22 -20.76
CA THR A 164 34.07 4.58 -21.32
C THR A 164 33.28 5.48 -20.37
N GLU A 165 33.96 6.51 -19.86
CA GLU A 165 33.34 7.63 -19.18
C GLU A 165 32.59 8.50 -20.20
N GLU A 166 31.35 8.89 -19.89
CA GLU A 166 30.78 10.15 -20.39
C GLU A 166 30.02 10.85 -19.26
N VAL A 167 30.65 11.93 -18.79
CA VAL A 167 30.07 12.99 -17.98
C VAL A 167 29.30 13.93 -18.92
N LEU A 168 28.04 14.27 -18.62
CA LEU A 168 27.38 15.41 -19.29
C LEU A 168 26.49 16.23 -18.33
N ASP A 169 27.13 17.32 -17.98
CA ASP A 169 26.80 18.62 -17.39
C ASP A 169 25.34 19.11 -17.45
N TRP A 170 24.90 19.69 -16.33
CA TRP A 170 23.67 20.46 -16.18
C TRP A 170 24.03 21.95 -16.24
N THR A 171 23.80 22.60 -17.38
CA THR A 171 23.35 24.00 -17.50
C THR A 171 23.40 24.43 -18.96
N THR A 172 22.30 24.97 -19.46
CA THR A 172 22.33 26.20 -20.26
C THR A 172 20.94 26.80 -20.34
N SER A 173 20.86 28.03 -19.85
CA SER A 173 19.76 28.97 -19.99
C SER A 173 19.60 29.39 -21.45
N SER A 174 18.37 29.76 -21.82
CA SER A 174 18.07 30.83 -22.78
C SER A 174 16.73 31.43 -22.38
#